data_AF-A0A843T214-F1
#
_entry.id   AF-A0A843T214-F1
#
_cell.length_a   1.000
_cell.length_b   1.000
_cell.length_c   1.000
_cell.angle_alpha   90.00
_cell.angle_beta   90.00
_cell.angle_gamma   90.00
#
_symmetry.space_group_name_H-M   'P 1'
#
loop_
_entity.id
_entity.type
_entity.pdbx_description
1 polymer ?
#
loop_
_entity_poly.entity_id
_entity_poly.type
_entity_poly.pdbx_seq_one_letter_code
_entity_poly.pdbx_strand_id
1 'polypeptide(L)'
;MKRVYRPLLVMHPDRAFRDRVRKACGNDYHFQVIPDWDGLYEAVRESPPAALAVVDPYEPEAWARRNGRGALSPSLRTLLSEYPSLAVLAALEVRPERYDDLRTLGRWGVVQVISIDHDDTPHSIAQRLRGARGRPLRALLEEVLPPETSGRARAIVEAATDVVTVGEHGRDLASSLNLSRRTLLRWCQRAGLPAPRRLLAWMRVLLACELLDDPGRTVLSVAHTCGYSSDSGLRRITQKFLAASPSELRDRGAFRHAAEAFVQMLNEERQARRVGRET
;
A
#
# COMPACT_ATOMS: atom_id res chain seq x y z
N MET A 1 -5.10 24.24 1.73
CA MET A 1 -5.00 22.78 1.48
C MET A 1 -5.20 22.05 2.80
N LYS A 2 -6.20 21.16 2.92
CA LYS A 2 -6.29 20.27 4.10
C LYS A 2 -5.06 19.36 4.10
N ARG A 3 -4.25 19.43 5.16
CA ARG A 3 -3.07 18.56 5.34
C ARG A 3 -3.56 17.12 5.38
N VAL A 4 -3.10 16.27 4.46
CA VAL A 4 -3.48 14.86 4.47
C VAL A 4 -2.85 14.21 5.68
N TYR A 5 -3.69 13.65 6.54
CA TYR A 5 -3.27 12.94 7.74
C TYR A 5 -2.65 11.60 7.32
N ARG A 6 -1.37 11.40 7.65
CA ARG A 6 -0.59 10.20 7.29
C ARG A 6 0.06 9.62 8.53
N PRO A 7 -0.60 8.71 9.26
CA PRO A 7 -0.02 8.09 10.44
C PRO A 7 1.26 7.34 10.10
N LEU A 8 2.26 7.51 10.95
CA LEU A 8 3.37 6.59 11.08
C LEU A 8 3.34 6.03 12.49
N LEU A 9 2.92 4.78 12.61
CA LEU A 9 2.84 4.03 13.85
C LEU A 9 4.21 3.40 14.11
N VAL A 10 4.83 3.69 15.25
CA VAL A 10 6.19 3.23 15.56
C VAL A 10 6.19 2.47 16.87
N MET A 11 6.37 1.16 16.78
CA MET A 11 6.47 0.23 17.90
C MET A 11 7.87 -0.38 17.93
N HIS A 12 8.81 0.26 18.63
CA HIS A 12 10.19 -0.20 18.72
C HIS A 12 10.76 0.16 20.08
N PRO A 13 11.48 -0.72 20.80
CA PRO A 13 11.92 -0.47 22.17
C PRO A 13 13.05 0.57 22.27
N ASP A 14 13.95 0.62 21.28
CA ASP A 14 15.03 1.61 21.27
C ASP A 14 14.52 3.05 21.05
N ARG A 15 14.70 3.89 22.07
CA ARG A 15 14.35 5.31 22.05
C ARG A 15 15.18 6.10 21.02
N ALA A 16 16.47 5.81 20.90
CA ALA A 16 17.34 6.53 19.98
C ALA A 16 16.92 6.27 18.53
N PHE A 17 16.59 5.02 18.19
CA PHE A 17 15.98 4.67 16.91
C PHE A 17 14.65 5.42 16.69
N ARG A 18 13.73 5.41 17.66
CA ARG A 18 12.46 6.17 17.54
C ARG A 18 12.69 7.65 17.25
N ASP A 19 13.72 8.27 17.85
CA ASP A 19 14.08 9.66 17.59
C ASP A 19 14.65 9.86 16.16
N ARG A 20 15.42 8.89 15.63
CA ARG A 20 15.85 8.89 14.21
C ARG A 20 14.66 8.78 13.26
N VAL A 21 13.71 7.89 13.54
CA VAL A 21 12.46 7.77 12.77
C VAL A 21 11.63 9.06 12.83
N ARG A 22 11.49 9.68 14.01
CA ARG A 22 10.79 10.97 14.17
C ARG A 22 11.44 12.08 13.32
N LYS A 23 12.78 12.16 13.30
CA LYS A 23 13.51 13.10 12.43
C LYS A 23 13.26 12.81 10.95
N ALA A 24 13.23 11.53 10.56
CA ALA A 24 12.96 11.10 9.19
C ALA A 24 11.54 11.44 8.71
N CYS A 25 10.56 11.48 9.63
CA CYS A 25 9.17 11.82 9.31
C CYS A 25 9.01 13.24 8.75
N GLY A 26 9.81 14.19 9.27
CA GLY A 26 9.65 15.61 9.00
C GLY A 26 8.18 16.06 9.15
N ASN A 27 7.66 16.73 8.11
CA ASN A 27 6.27 17.17 8.04
C ASN A 27 5.35 16.23 7.24
N ASP A 28 5.90 15.14 6.70
CA ASP A 28 5.22 14.24 5.76
C ASP A 28 4.30 13.23 6.45
N TYR A 29 4.54 12.95 7.74
CA TYR A 29 3.81 11.97 8.52
C TYR A 29 3.40 12.53 9.89
N HIS A 30 2.36 11.94 10.46
CA HIS A 30 1.98 12.11 11.86
C HIS A 30 2.59 10.95 12.67
N PHE A 31 3.72 11.22 13.31
CA PHE A 31 4.48 10.23 14.09
C PHE A 31 3.77 9.91 15.40
N GLN A 32 3.51 8.62 15.65
CA GLN A 32 2.91 8.11 16.88
C GLN A 32 3.75 6.96 17.42
N VAL A 33 4.14 7.04 18.70
CA VAL A 33 4.78 5.92 19.40
C VAL A 33 3.71 5.01 19.94
N ILE A 34 3.88 3.71 19.70
CA ILE A 34 3.01 2.66 20.16
C ILE A 34 3.81 1.77 21.14
N PRO A 35 3.27 1.48 22.35
CA PRO A 35 4.03 0.79 23.39
C PRO A 35 4.14 -0.72 23.17
N ASP A 36 3.12 -1.33 22.56
CA ASP A 36 2.94 -2.78 22.48
C ASP A 36 2.09 -3.19 21.26
N TRP A 37 1.95 -4.50 21.06
CA TRP A 37 1.20 -5.05 19.94
C TRP A 37 -0.29 -4.70 20.02
N ASP A 38 -0.93 -4.79 21.18
CA ASP A 38 -2.35 -4.49 21.34
C ASP A 38 -2.66 -3.03 20.96
N GLY A 39 -1.84 -2.09 21.43
CA GLY A 39 -1.92 -0.69 21.02
C GLY A 39 -1.66 -0.49 19.52
N LEU A 40 -0.84 -1.33 18.89
CA LEU A 40 -0.61 -1.28 17.45
C LEU A 40 -1.85 -1.74 16.67
N TYR A 41 -2.50 -2.82 17.11
CA TYR A 41 -3.76 -3.29 16.52
C TYR A 41 -4.84 -2.21 16.58
N GLU A 42 -5.07 -1.63 17.76
CA GLU A 42 -6.04 -0.57 17.92
C GLU A 42 -5.73 0.64 17.04
N ALA A 43 -4.46 1.07 17.02
CA ALA A 43 -4.04 2.18 16.17
C ALA A 43 -4.21 1.88 14.67
N VAL A 44 -3.93 0.66 14.20
CA VAL A 44 -4.12 0.26 12.80
C VAL A 44 -5.60 0.22 12.43
N ARG A 45 -6.44 -0.31 13.32
CA ARG A 45 -7.90 -0.41 13.16
C ARG A 45 -8.55 0.97 12.97
N GLU A 46 -8.07 1.96 13.72
CA GLU A 46 -8.55 3.35 13.66
C GLU A 46 -7.86 4.19 12.57
N SER A 47 -6.73 3.71 12.04
CA SER A 47 -5.94 4.45 11.06
C SER A 47 -6.48 4.33 9.63
N PRO A 48 -6.33 5.39 8.81
CA PRO A 48 -6.48 5.26 7.37
C PRO A 48 -5.47 4.24 6.83
N PRO A 49 -5.82 3.42 5.84
CA PRO A 49 -4.96 2.49 5.14
C PRO A 49 -3.66 3.02 4.55
N ALA A 50 -3.52 4.33 4.36
CA ALA A 50 -2.24 4.94 4.00
C ALA A 50 -1.24 4.99 5.19
N ALA A 51 -1.64 4.52 6.37
CA ALA A 51 -0.77 4.39 7.52
C ALA A 51 0.39 3.45 7.23
N LEU A 52 1.53 3.79 7.81
CA LEU A 52 2.72 2.94 7.81
C LEU A 52 2.98 2.48 9.24
N ALA A 53 3.48 1.26 9.39
CA ALA A 53 3.96 0.76 10.68
C ALA A 53 5.46 0.49 10.60
N VAL A 54 6.22 0.98 11.58
CA VAL A 54 7.62 0.60 11.81
C VAL A 54 7.65 -0.18 13.11
N VAL A 55 8.05 -1.44 13.05
CA VAL A 55 7.97 -2.37 14.18
C VAL A 55 9.30 -3.03 14.47
N ASP A 56 9.63 -3.22 15.74
CA ASP A 56 10.52 -4.31 16.14
C ASP A 56 9.76 -5.62 15.90
N PRO A 57 10.27 -6.55 15.06
CA PRO A 57 9.54 -7.76 14.72
C PRO A 57 9.61 -8.85 15.80
N TYR A 58 10.40 -8.66 16.87
CA TYR A 58 10.65 -9.68 17.87
C TYR A 58 9.71 -9.58 19.08
N GLU A 59 9.55 -10.69 19.79
CA GLU A 59 8.94 -10.70 21.11
C GLU A 59 9.70 -9.79 22.09
N PRO A 60 9.03 -9.08 23.00
CA PRO A 60 9.68 -8.24 23.99
C PRO A 60 10.72 -9.02 24.81
N GLU A 61 11.79 -8.35 25.23
CA GLU A 61 12.95 -8.95 25.90
C GLU A 61 12.63 -9.84 27.11
N ALA A 62 11.50 -9.64 27.78
CA ALA A 62 11.04 -10.49 28.88
C ALA A 62 10.80 -11.95 28.43
N TRP A 63 10.35 -12.16 27.19
CA TRP A 63 10.19 -13.47 26.57
C TRP A 63 11.55 -14.05 26.14
N ALA A 64 12.40 -13.24 25.51
CA ALA A 64 13.74 -13.64 25.09
C ALA A 64 14.61 -14.10 26.28
N ARG A 65 14.57 -13.39 27.41
CA ARG A 65 15.28 -13.79 28.64
C ARG A 65 14.87 -15.17 29.17
N ARG A 66 13.66 -15.64 28.86
CA ARG A 66 13.10 -16.90 29.33
C ARG A 66 13.32 -18.07 28.34
N ASN A 67 13.42 -17.76 27.05
CA ASN A 67 13.38 -18.75 25.96
C ASN A 67 14.59 -18.72 25.00
N GLY A 68 15.59 -17.85 25.22
CA GLY A 68 16.80 -17.76 24.39
C GLY A 68 16.77 -16.62 23.37
N ARG A 69 17.28 -16.83 22.15
CA ARG A 69 17.26 -15.81 21.07
C ARG A 69 15.83 -15.27 20.91
N GLY A 70 15.68 -13.95 20.81
CA GLY A 70 14.37 -13.32 20.56
C GLY A 70 13.75 -13.88 19.27
N ALA A 71 12.57 -14.51 19.41
CA ALA A 71 11.81 -15.08 18.31
C ALA A 71 10.92 -14.02 17.66
N LEU A 72 10.61 -14.20 16.37
CA LEU A 72 9.65 -13.36 15.67
C LEU A 72 8.28 -13.43 16.35
N SER A 73 7.65 -12.27 16.55
CA SER A 73 6.39 -12.20 17.27
C SER A 73 5.24 -12.80 16.45
N PRO A 74 4.44 -13.73 17.01
CA PRO A 74 3.19 -14.17 16.40
C PRO A 74 2.20 -13.03 16.21
N SER A 75 2.24 -12.00 17.06
CA SER A 75 1.40 -10.81 16.92
C SER A 75 1.67 -10.04 15.64
N LEU A 76 2.94 -9.98 15.18
CA LEU A 76 3.27 -9.44 13.86
C LEU A 76 2.63 -10.25 12.73
N ARG A 77 2.72 -11.58 12.82
CA ARG A 77 2.14 -12.48 11.82
C ARG A 77 0.62 -12.32 11.74
N THR A 78 -0.05 -12.27 12.88
CA THR A 78 -1.50 -12.04 12.95
C THR A 78 -1.85 -10.68 12.35
N LEU A 79 -1.09 -9.63 12.64
CA LEU A 79 -1.34 -8.26 12.16
C LEU A 79 -1.28 -8.22 10.63
N LEU A 80 -0.24 -8.84 10.06
CA LEU A 80 -0.06 -8.92 8.62
C LEU A 80 -1.13 -9.79 7.94
N SER A 81 -1.68 -10.78 8.63
CA SER A 81 -2.78 -11.59 8.11
C SER A 81 -4.15 -10.88 8.17
N GLU A 82 -4.36 -10.01 9.15
CA GLU A 82 -5.60 -9.23 9.31
C GLU A 82 -5.60 -7.92 8.51
N TYR A 83 -4.41 -7.39 8.21
CA TYR A 83 -4.22 -6.14 7.47
C TYR A 83 -3.14 -6.30 6.38
N PRO A 84 -3.32 -7.19 5.39
CA PRO A 84 -2.33 -7.40 4.32
C PRO A 84 -2.03 -6.14 3.51
N SER A 85 -2.96 -5.17 3.45
CA SER A 85 -2.73 -3.87 2.80
C SER A 85 -1.82 -2.91 3.60
N LEU A 86 -1.57 -3.18 4.89
CA LEU A 86 -0.73 -2.32 5.73
C LEU A 86 0.73 -2.46 5.33
N ALA A 87 1.37 -1.35 4.95
CA ALA A 87 2.80 -1.34 4.71
C ALA A 87 3.58 -1.34 6.04
N VAL A 88 4.04 -2.53 6.44
CA VAL A 88 4.87 -2.75 7.63
C VAL A 88 6.36 -2.80 7.27
N LEU A 89 7.15 -1.98 7.95
CA LEU A 89 8.61 -2.02 7.92
C LEU A 89 9.13 -2.64 9.21
N ALA A 90 9.93 -3.71 9.10
CA ALA A 90 10.59 -4.28 10.27
C ALA A 90 11.92 -3.56 10.52
N ALA A 91 12.12 -3.03 11.72
CA ALA A 91 13.37 -2.45 12.17
C ALA A 91 14.09 -3.46 13.06
N LEU A 92 15.26 -3.92 12.61
CA LEU A 92 16.05 -4.92 13.32
C LEU A 92 17.53 -4.78 12.99
N GLU A 93 18.37 -5.34 13.85
CA GLU A 93 19.76 -5.57 13.52
C GLU A 93 19.91 -6.74 12.55
N VAL A 94 20.54 -6.50 11.40
CA VAL A 94 20.77 -7.54 10.39
C VAL A 94 22.07 -8.27 10.71
N ARG A 95 21.96 -9.45 11.31
CA ARG A 95 23.09 -10.33 11.63
C ARG A 95 22.98 -11.65 10.85
N PRO A 96 24.10 -12.30 10.48
CA PRO A 96 24.08 -13.56 9.72
C PRO A 96 23.22 -14.65 10.35
N GLU A 97 23.15 -14.70 11.68
CA GLU A 97 22.40 -15.70 12.43
C GLU A 97 20.88 -15.50 12.39
N ARG A 98 20.40 -14.40 11.79
CA ARG A 98 18.99 -14.00 11.67
C ARG A 98 18.53 -13.91 10.21
N TYR A 99 19.29 -14.44 9.25
CA TYR A 99 18.88 -14.41 7.83
C TYR A 99 17.59 -15.18 7.56
N ASP A 100 17.30 -16.23 8.32
CA ASP A 100 16.02 -16.94 8.21
C ASP A 100 14.84 -16.11 8.71
N ASP A 101 15.06 -15.22 9.70
CA ASP A 101 14.06 -14.25 10.14
C ASP A 101 13.71 -13.30 8.99
N LEU A 102 14.69 -12.79 8.25
CA LEU A 102 14.45 -11.90 7.10
C LEU A 102 13.59 -12.56 6.02
N ARG A 103 13.85 -13.84 5.70
CA ARG A 103 13.03 -14.61 4.74
C ARG A 103 11.62 -14.80 5.28
N THR A 104 11.49 -15.10 6.57
CA THR A 104 10.19 -15.32 7.23
C THR A 104 9.36 -14.03 7.24
N LEU A 105 9.96 -12.89 7.56
CA LEU A 105 9.32 -11.57 7.53
C LEU A 105 8.83 -11.22 6.12
N GLY A 106 9.64 -11.47 5.10
CA GLY A 106 9.21 -11.29 3.69
C GLY A 106 8.01 -12.17 3.33
N ARG A 107 8.00 -13.43 3.78
CA ARG A 107 6.86 -14.34 3.58
C ARG A 107 5.60 -13.93 4.34
N TRP A 108 5.74 -13.26 5.48
CA TRP A 108 4.60 -12.75 6.24
C TRP A 108 4.02 -11.47 5.64
N GLY A 109 4.74 -10.78 4.76
CA GLY A 109 4.26 -9.54 4.10
C GLY A 109 4.94 -8.27 4.58
N VAL A 110 6.03 -8.35 5.35
CA VAL A 110 6.86 -7.16 5.65
C VAL A 110 7.43 -6.61 4.35
N VAL A 111 7.09 -5.36 4.04
CA VAL A 111 7.41 -4.77 2.73
C VAL A 111 8.84 -4.27 2.63
N GLN A 112 9.45 -3.91 3.77
CA GLN A 112 10.83 -3.45 3.86
C GLN A 112 11.46 -3.74 5.24
N VAL A 113 12.78 -3.84 5.25
CA VAL A 113 13.59 -3.92 6.48
C VAL A 113 14.39 -2.63 6.65
N ILE A 114 14.42 -2.08 7.86
CA ILE A 114 15.35 -1.03 8.29
C ILE A 114 16.45 -1.73 9.08
N SER A 115 17.67 -1.76 8.53
CA SER A 115 18.82 -2.33 9.24
C SER A 115 19.34 -1.33 10.25
N ILE A 116 19.14 -1.62 11.53
CA ILE A 116 19.72 -0.84 12.62
C ILE A 116 21.24 -0.91 12.51
N ASP A 117 21.92 0.19 12.84
CA ASP A 117 23.37 0.41 12.80
C ASP A 117 24.05 0.36 11.41
N HIS A 118 23.32 -0.02 10.36
CA HIS A 118 23.84 -0.04 8.99
C HIS A 118 23.13 0.95 8.06
N ASP A 119 21.81 1.08 8.19
CA ASP A 119 21.02 1.93 7.30
C ASP A 119 19.83 2.60 8.00
N ASP A 120 20.11 3.25 9.12
CA ASP A 120 19.11 3.87 10.00
C ASP A 120 19.35 5.37 10.20
N THR A 121 20.10 6.01 9.31
CA THR A 121 20.18 7.48 9.28
C THR A 121 18.79 8.06 9.00
N PRO A 122 18.46 9.27 9.49
CA PRO A 122 17.16 9.87 9.19
C PRO A 122 16.87 10.00 7.68
N HIS A 123 17.91 10.20 6.85
CA HIS A 123 17.76 10.25 5.40
C HIS A 123 17.38 8.89 4.81
N SER A 124 18.11 7.83 5.17
CA SER A 124 17.84 6.46 4.74
C SER A 124 16.46 5.99 5.18
N ILE A 125 16.09 6.23 6.44
CA ILE A 125 14.75 5.92 6.96
C ILE A 125 13.69 6.66 6.14
N ALA A 126 13.88 7.95 5.85
CA ALA A 126 12.92 8.72 5.06
C ALA A 126 12.75 8.15 3.63
N GLN A 127 13.84 7.69 3.00
CA GLN A 127 13.77 7.01 1.70
C GLN A 127 13.00 5.69 1.79
N ARG A 128 13.26 4.86 2.81
CA ARG A 128 12.55 3.59 3.05
C ARG A 128 11.05 3.81 3.30
N LEU A 129 10.69 4.75 4.18
CA LEU A 129 9.30 5.12 4.43
C LEU A 129 8.59 5.56 3.13
N ARG A 130 9.23 6.40 2.31
CA ARG A 130 8.65 6.80 1.01
C ARG A 130 8.47 5.61 0.06
N GLY A 131 9.45 4.72 -0.02
CA GLY A 131 9.40 3.53 -0.88
C GLY A 131 8.43 2.43 -0.41
N ALA A 132 8.06 2.42 0.87
CA ALA A 132 7.10 1.47 1.44
C ALA A 132 5.63 1.86 1.17
N ARG A 133 5.34 3.16 0.97
CA ARG A 133 3.99 3.65 0.68
C ARG A 133 3.38 2.97 -0.54
N GLY A 134 2.19 2.40 -0.42
CA GLY A 134 1.48 1.76 -1.54
C GLY A 134 2.17 0.51 -2.10
N ARG A 135 3.20 0.00 -1.41
CA ARG A 135 3.97 -1.17 -1.86
C ARG A 135 3.14 -2.45 -1.90
N PRO A 136 2.22 -2.72 -0.94
CA PRO A 136 1.29 -3.85 -1.06
C PRO A 136 0.49 -3.81 -2.37
N LEU A 137 -0.20 -2.72 -2.65
CA LEU A 137 -0.93 -2.54 -3.91
C LEU A 137 -0.05 -2.67 -5.16
N ARG A 138 1.15 -2.08 -5.15
CA ARG A 138 2.08 -2.20 -6.30
C ARG A 138 2.51 -3.63 -6.54
N ALA A 139 2.82 -4.39 -5.50
CA ALA A 139 3.18 -5.80 -5.63
C ALA A 139 2.02 -6.62 -6.22
N LEU A 140 0.80 -6.40 -5.74
CA LEU A 140 -0.38 -7.04 -6.29
C LEU A 140 -0.63 -6.67 -7.76
N LEU A 141 -0.37 -5.40 -8.14
CA LEU A 141 -0.47 -4.96 -9.53
C LEU A 141 0.61 -5.58 -10.43
N GLU A 142 1.83 -5.70 -9.93
CA GLU A 142 2.93 -6.37 -10.66
C GLU A 142 2.59 -7.83 -10.99
N GLU A 143 1.91 -8.54 -10.10
CA GLU A 143 1.48 -9.92 -10.30
C GLU A 143 0.38 -10.08 -11.36
N VAL A 144 -0.55 -9.13 -11.45
CA VAL A 144 -1.74 -9.23 -12.33
C VAL A 144 -1.57 -8.56 -13.68
N LEU A 145 -0.63 -7.61 -13.82
CA LEU A 145 -0.41 -6.92 -15.09
C LEU A 145 0.08 -7.89 -16.17
N PRO A 146 -0.52 -7.88 -17.38
CA PRO A 146 -0.11 -8.79 -18.46
C PRO A 146 1.39 -8.69 -18.75
N PRO A 147 2.10 -9.80 -19.00
CA PRO A 147 3.54 -9.78 -19.31
C PRO A 147 3.91 -8.82 -20.44
N GLU A 148 3.04 -8.69 -21.44
CA GLU A 148 3.20 -7.85 -22.64
C GLU A 148 2.94 -6.36 -22.38
N THR A 149 2.57 -5.99 -21.15
CA THR A 149 2.41 -4.59 -20.76
C THR A 149 3.74 -3.86 -20.93
N SER A 150 3.77 -2.80 -21.72
CA SER A 150 5.03 -2.05 -21.95
C SER A 150 5.58 -1.43 -20.67
N GLY A 151 6.91 -1.23 -20.58
CA GLY A 151 7.52 -0.56 -19.41
C GLY A 151 6.96 0.85 -19.17
N ARG A 152 6.61 1.58 -20.24
CA ARG A 152 5.91 2.88 -20.11
C ARG A 152 4.52 2.73 -19.51
N ALA A 153 3.77 1.68 -19.86
CA ALA A 153 2.47 1.42 -19.27
C ALA A 153 2.59 1.10 -17.77
N ARG A 154 3.56 0.25 -17.39
CA ARG A 154 3.86 -0.07 -15.99
C ARG A 154 4.16 1.20 -15.19
N ALA A 155 5.08 2.04 -15.67
CA ALA A 155 5.41 3.30 -15.00
C ALA A 155 4.23 4.27 -14.83
N ILE A 156 3.29 4.32 -15.81
CA ILE A 156 2.08 5.15 -15.69
C ILE A 156 1.10 4.56 -14.65
N VAL A 157 0.95 3.23 -14.61
CA VAL A 157 0.12 2.53 -13.63
C VAL A 157 0.69 2.70 -12.22
N GLU A 158 2.01 2.55 -12.05
CA GLU A 158 2.71 2.81 -10.78
C GLU A 158 2.49 4.26 -10.30
N ALA A 159 2.71 5.25 -11.17
CA ALA A 159 2.47 6.65 -10.81
C ALA A 159 0.99 6.92 -10.45
N ALA A 160 0.05 6.28 -11.15
CA ALA A 160 -1.37 6.37 -10.81
C ALA A 160 -1.69 5.73 -9.46
N THR A 161 -0.99 4.64 -9.12
CA THR A 161 -1.08 3.95 -7.82
C THR A 161 -0.56 4.84 -6.69
N ASP A 162 0.57 5.52 -6.92
CA ASP A 162 1.13 6.48 -5.96
C ASP A 162 0.18 7.65 -5.71
N VAL A 163 -0.49 8.14 -6.76
CA VAL A 163 -1.46 9.24 -6.62
C VAL A 163 -2.66 8.83 -5.76
N VAL A 164 -3.18 7.61 -5.90
CA VAL A 164 -4.34 7.15 -5.12
C VAL A 164 -3.99 6.73 -3.70
N THR A 165 -2.83 6.11 -3.48
CA THR A 165 -2.39 5.65 -2.14
C THR A 165 -2.00 6.81 -1.23
N VAL A 166 -1.60 7.95 -1.80
CA VAL A 166 -1.28 9.16 -1.05
C VAL A 166 -2.52 9.85 -0.47
N GLY A 167 -3.73 9.54 -0.96
CA GLY A 167 -4.99 10.12 -0.46
C GLY A 167 -5.20 11.60 -0.78
N GLU A 168 -4.25 12.28 -1.42
CA GLU A 168 -4.38 13.67 -1.88
C GLU A 168 -5.27 13.71 -3.13
N HIS A 169 -6.58 13.93 -2.94
CA HIS A 169 -7.56 14.01 -4.02
C HIS A 169 -7.29 15.15 -5.03
N GLY A 170 -6.31 16.02 -4.75
CA GLY A 170 -5.91 17.14 -5.59
C GLY A 170 -4.65 16.92 -6.43
N ARG A 171 -3.88 15.83 -6.26
CA ARG A 171 -2.69 15.61 -7.08
C ARG A 171 -3.09 15.04 -8.44
N ASP A 172 -2.94 15.83 -9.48
CA ASP A 172 -3.16 15.40 -10.86
C ASP A 172 -2.05 14.43 -11.28
N LEU A 173 -2.41 13.28 -11.87
CA LEU A 173 -1.45 12.29 -12.39
C LEU A 173 -0.46 12.94 -13.37
N ALA A 174 -0.91 13.92 -14.14
CA ALA A 174 -0.05 14.66 -15.06
C ALA A 174 1.08 15.39 -14.31
N SER A 175 0.75 16.08 -13.21
CA SER A 175 1.72 16.77 -12.36
C SER A 175 2.68 15.80 -11.67
N SER A 176 2.21 14.63 -11.23
CA SER A 176 3.09 13.62 -10.61
C SER A 176 4.18 13.10 -11.55
N LEU A 177 3.91 13.12 -12.85
CA LEU A 177 4.83 12.69 -13.90
C LEU A 177 5.58 13.86 -14.57
N ASN A 178 5.40 15.09 -14.09
CA ASN A 178 5.92 16.32 -14.73
C ASN A 178 5.50 16.45 -16.21
N LEU A 179 4.25 16.09 -16.52
CA LEU A 179 3.67 16.15 -17.87
C LEU A 179 2.51 17.14 -17.94
N SER A 180 2.24 17.65 -19.14
CA SER A 180 0.94 18.25 -19.43
C SER A 180 -0.13 17.17 -19.55
N ARG A 181 -1.40 17.51 -19.25
CA ARG A 181 -2.55 16.60 -19.42
C ARG A 181 -2.65 16.04 -20.84
N ARG A 182 -2.37 16.85 -21.85
CA ARG A 182 -2.35 16.45 -23.27
C ARG A 182 -1.24 15.45 -23.56
N THR A 183 -0.05 15.63 -22.98
CA THR A 183 1.04 14.67 -23.13
C THR A 183 0.73 13.36 -22.42
N LEU A 184 0.21 13.42 -21.20
CA LEU A 184 -0.20 12.22 -20.46
C LEU A 184 -1.29 11.43 -21.21
N LEU A 185 -2.30 12.10 -21.75
CA LEU A 185 -3.34 11.44 -22.56
C LEU A 185 -2.73 10.71 -23.76
N ARG A 186 -1.84 11.37 -24.51
CA ARG A 186 -1.12 10.74 -25.64
C ARG A 186 -0.25 9.57 -25.19
N TRP A 187 0.37 9.64 -24.01
CA TRP A 187 1.19 8.56 -23.47
C TRP A 187 0.33 7.35 -23.08
N CYS A 188 -0.80 7.53 -22.39
CA CYS A 188 -1.76 6.47 -22.14
C CYS A 188 -2.24 5.83 -23.45
N GLN A 189 -2.56 6.65 -24.46
CA GLN A 189 -2.97 6.20 -25.78
C GLN A 189 -1.90 5.34 -26.48
N ARG A 190 -0.63 5.76 -26.43
CA ARG A 190 0.48 4.99 -27.01
C ARG A 190 0.81 3.73 -26.23
N ALA A 191 0.54 3.72 -24.92
CA ALA A 191 0.86 2.62 -24.02
C ALA A 191 -0.27 1.57 -23.90
N GLY A 192 -1.37 1.70 -24.65
CA GLY A 192 -2.51 0.77 -24.54
C GLY A 192 -3.29 0.90 -23.23
N LEU A 193 -3.22 2.05 -22.56
CA LEU A 193 -3.92 2.35 -21.31
C LEU A 193 -5.15 3.23 -21.56
N PRO A 194 -6.19 3.15 -20.71
CA PRO A 194 -7.35 4.05 -20.79
C PRO A 194 -6.94 5.52 -20.53
N ALA A 195 -7.85 6.44 -20.82
CA ALA A 195 -7.63 7.87 -20.53
C ALA A 195 -7.31 8.09 -19.04
N PRO A 196 -6.46 9.09 -18.69
CA PRO A 196 -5.93 9.26 -17.33
C PRO A 196 -6.98 9.26 -16.21
N ARG A 197 -8.12 9.92 -16.45
CA ARG A 197 -9.23 9.97 -15.49
C ARG A 197 -9.84 8.58 -15.24
N ARG A 198 -10.00 7.76 -16.28
CA ARG A 198 -10.51 6.38 -16.18
C ARG A 198 -9.47 5.48 -15.51
N LEU A 199 -8.18 5.66 -15.79
CA LEU A 199 -7.11 4.94 -15.11
C LEU A 199 -7.09 5.22 -13.61
N LEU A 200 -7.14 6.49 -13.20
CA LEU A 200 -7.20 6.85 -11.78
C LEU A 200 -8.46 6.32 -11.08
N ALA A 201 -9.60 6.22 -11.80
CA ALA A 201 -10.80 5.60 -11.26
C ALA A 201 -10.59 4.10 -11.00
N TRP A 202 -9.95 3.39 -11.93
CA TRP A 202 -9.57 1.99 -11.74
C TRP A 202 -8.60 1.80 -10.58
N MET A 203 -7.56 2.63 -10.46
CA MET A 203 -6.61 2.55 -9.35
C MET A 203 -7.30 2.75 -7.99
N ARG A 204 -8.30 3.64 -7.90
CA ARG A 204 -9.11 3.80 -6.69
C ARG A 204 -9.97 2.58 -6.38
N VAL A 205 -10.55 1.95 -7.41
CA VAL A 205 -11.34 0.71 -7.24
C VAL A 205 -10.45 -0.44 -6.78
N LEU A 206 -9.26 -0.59 -7.37
CA LEU A 206 -8.30 -1.62 -6.99
C LEU A 206 -7.79 -1.42 -5.56
N LEU A 207 -7.43 -0.19 -5.18
CA LEU A 207 -7.12 0.16 -3.80
C LEU A 207 -8.30 -0.18 -2.87
N ALA A 208 -9.53 0.22 -3.22
CA ALA A 208 -10.68 -0.11 -2.38
C ALA A 208 -10.89 -1.63 -2.21
N CYS A 209 -10.65 -2.40 -3.27
CA CYS A 209 -10.81 -3.86 -3.25
C CYS A 209 -9.69 -4.55 -2.46
N GLU A 210 -8.44 -4.08 -2.55
CA GLU A 210 -7.36 -4.51 -1.67
C GLU A 210 -7.72 -4.29 -0.20
N LEU A 211 -8.27 -3.12 0.14
CA LEU A 211 -8.69 -2.80 1.50
C LEU A 211 -9.93 -3.57 1.97
N LEU A 212 -10.79 -4.00 1.04
CA LEU A 212 -11.91 -4.87 1.37
C LEU A 212 -11.46 -6.28 1.74
N ASP A 213 -10.31 -6.72 1.21
CA ASP A 213 -9.69 -8.01 1.50
C ASP A 213 -8.95 -8.03 2.84
N ASP A 214 -8.76 -6.88 3.52
CA ASP A 214 -8.29 -6.84 4.91
C ASP A 214 -9.41 -7.32 5.86
N PRO A 215 -9.26 -8.47 6.55
CA PRO A 215 -10.28 -8.96 7.48
C PRO A 215 -10.55 -7.99 8.63
N GLY A 216 -9.53 -7.25 9.07
CA GLY A 216 -9.64 -6.29 10.18
C GLY A 216 -10.33 -4.97 9.82
N ARG A 217 -10.80 -4.77 8.58
CA ARG A 217 -11.45 -3.52 8.14
C ARG A 217 -12.95 -3.66 7.91
N THR A 218 -13.70 -2.66 8.35
CA THR A 218 -15.13 -2.51 8.02
C THR A 218 -15.30 -1.85 6.64
N VAL A 219 -16.42 -2.14 5.95
CA VAL A 219 -16.75 -1.50 4.66
C VAL A 219 -16.79 0.03 4.78
N LEU A 220 -17.29 0.54 5.92
CA LEU A 220 -17.34 1.97 6.23
C LEU A 220 -15.96 2.61 6.36
N SER A 221 -15.03 1.95 7.04
CA SER A 221 -13.64 2.40 7.13
C SER A 221 -12.99 2.45 5.74
N VAL A 222 -13.24 1.45 4.89
CA VAL A 222 -12.75 1.43 3.50
C VAL A 222 -13.34 2.58 2.68
N ALA A 223 -14.66 2.80 2.76
CA ALA A 223 -15.33 3.86 2.00
C ALA A 223 -14.76 5.24 2.34
N HIS A 224 -14.64 5.56 3.62
CA HIS A 224 -14.05 6.81 4.08
C HIS A 224 -12.61 6.99 3.62
N THR A 225 -11.82 5.91 3.67
CA THR A 225 -10.43 5.93 3.19
C THR A 225 -10.36 6.30 1.72
N CYS A 226 -11.17 5.64 0.89
CA CYS A 226 -11.13 5.85 -0.56
C CYS A 226 -11.72 7.21 -0.98
N GLY A 227 -12.09 8.07 -0.04
CA GLY A 227 -12.59 9.41 -0.30
C GLY A 227 -14.10 9.50 -0.42
N TYR A 228 -14.82 8.43 -0.10
CA TYR A 228 -16.27 8.43 -0.14
C TYR A 228 -16.83 8.95 1.19
N SER A 229 -17.84 9.79 1.10
CA SER A 229 -18.54 10.32 2.28
C SER A 229 -19.41 9.27 2.97
N SER A 230 -19.64 8.11 2.34
CA SER A 230 -20.49 7.02 2.84
C SER A 230 -20.24 5.71 2.09
N ASP A 231 -20.70 4.60 2.66
CA ASP A 231 -20.72 3.25 2.06
C ASP A 231 -21.47 3.23 0.74
N SER A 232 -22.52 4.04 0.62
CA SER A 232 -23.29 4.20 -0.62
C SER A 232 -22.42 4.74 -1.77
N GLY A 233 -21.42 5.56 -1.47
CA GLY A 233 -20.45 6.04 -2.47
C GLY A 233 -19.55 4.91 -2.98
N LEU A 234 -19.02 4.10 -2.07
CA LEU A 234 -18.20 2.93 -2.39
C LEU A 234 -19.04 1.86 -3.13
N ARG A 235 -20.27 1.60 -2.69
CA ARG A 235 -21.20 0.69 -3.36
C ARG A 235 -21.49 1.15 -4.79
N ARG A 236 -21.70 2.45 -5.01
CA ARG A 236 -21.94 2.99 -6.35
C ARG A 236 -20.76 2.75 -7.30
N ILE A 237 -19.52 2.92 -6.82
CA ILE A 237 -18.35 2.71 -7.68
C ILE A 237 -18.10 1.23 -7.96
N THR A 238 -18.22 0.37 -6.95
CA THR A 238 -18.05 -1.09 -7.08
C THR A 238 -19.12 -1.66 -7.99
N GLN A 239 -20.39 -1.26 -7.84
CA GLN A 239 -21.46 -1.66 -8.77
C GLN A 239 -21.17 -1.21 -10.22
N LYS A 240 -20.65 0.01 -10.40
CA LYS A 240 -20.35 0.56 -11.73
C LYS A 240 -19.20 -0.16 -12.44
N PHE A 241 -18.15 -0.52 -11.70
CA PHE A 241 -16.92 -1.09 -12.28
C PHE A 241 -16.91 -2.62 -12.28
N LEU A 242 -17.55 -3.24 -11.29
CA LEU A 242 -17.43 -4.66 -10.98
C LEU A 242 -18.79 -5.37 -10.93
N ALA A 243 -19.91 -4.64 -11.09
CA ALA A 243 -21.26 -5.18 -11.01
C ALA A 243 -21.59 -5.93 -9.70
N ALA A 244 -20.85 -5.65 -8.62
CA ALA A 244 -20.99 -6.28 -7.32
C ALA A 244 -20.93 -5.24 -6.18
N SER A 245 -21.54 -5.59 -5.05
CA SER A 245 -21.45 -4.80 -3.81
C SER A 245 -20.14 -5.05 -3.05
N PRO A 246 -19.73 -4.15 -2.14
CA PRO A 246 -18.51 -4.34 -1.33
C PRO A 246 -18.50 -5.64 -0.51
N SER A 247 -19.66 -6.05 0.03
CA SER A 247 -19.76 -7.30 0.80
C SER A 247 -19.61 -8.54 -0.08
N GLU A 248 -20.26 -8.58 -1.24
CA GLU A 248 -20.12 -9.70 -2.18
C GLU A 248 -18.68 -9.83 -2.72
N LEU A 249 -18.00 -8.70 -2.92
CA LEU A 249 -16.60 -8.67 -3.34
C LEU A 249 -15.70 -9.27 -2.27
N ARG A 250 -15.88 -8.87 -1.00
CA ARG A 250 -15.12 -9.39 0.14
C ARG A 250 -15.20 -10.91 0.25
N ASP A 251 -16.40 -11.48 0.08
CA ASP A 251 -16.60 -12.93 0.18
C ASP A 251 -15.89 -13.73 -0.92
N ARG A 252 -15.49 -13.08 -2.03
CA ARG A 252 -14.93 -13.73 -3.22
C ARG A 252 -13.45 -13.41 -3.48
N GLY A 253 -12.83 -12.58 -2.63
CA GLY A 253 -11.53 -11.98 -2.91
C GLY A 253 -11.69 -10.77 -3.83
N ALA A 254 -11.91 -9.61 -3.22
CA ALA A 254 -12.28 -8.38 -3.90
C ALA A 254 -11.19 -7.91 -4.86
N PHE A 255 -9.92 -7.91 -4.44
CA PHE A 255 -8.81 -7.44 -5.26
C PHE A 255 -8.66 -8.29 -6.51
N ARG A 256 -8.67 -9.62 -6.36
CA ARG A 256 -8.54 -10.56 -7.49
C ARG A 256 -9.64 -10.31 -8.53
N HIS A 257 -10.89 -10.21 -8.08
CA HIS A 257 -12.01 -9.92 -8.97
C HIS A 257 -11.86 -8.57 -9.69
N ALA A 258 -11.43 -7.53 -8.97
CA ALA A 258 -11.19 -6.22 -9.56
C ALA A 258 -10.01 -6.21 -10.54
N ALA A 259 -8.96 -6.96 -10.26
CA ALA A 259 -7.79 -7.09 -11.11
C ALA A 259 -8.14 -7.81 -12.42
N GLU A 260 -8.91 -8.89 -12.37
CA GLU A 260 -9.41 -9.59 -13.56
C GLU A 260 -10.22 -8.64 -14.46
N ALA A 261 -11.16 -7.89 -13.88
CA ALA A 261 -11.96 -6.90 -14.61
C ALA A 261 -11.09 -5.77 -15.19
N PHE A 262 -10.07 -5.32 -14.45
CA PHE A 262 -9.12 -4.31 -14.92
C PHE A 262 -8.28 -4.81 -16.11
N VAL A 263 -7.75 -6.04 -16.02
CA VAL A 263 -6.98 -6.67 -17.09
C VAL A 263 -7.83 -6.87 -18.34
N GLN A 264 -9.07 -7.34 -18.18
CA GLN A 264 -10.02 -7.47 -19.28
C GLN A 264 -10.25 -6.13 -19.99
N MET A 265 -10.47 -5.05 -19.23
CA MET A 265 -10.60 -3.70 -19.77
C MET A 265 -9.34 -3.22 -20.49
N LEU A 266 -8.14 -3.54 -19.99
CA LEU A 266 -6.88 -3.21 -20.69
C LEU A 266 -6.77 -3.96 -22.02
N ASN A 267 -7.21 -5.21 -22.08
CA ASN A 267 -7.21 -5.99 -23.31
C ASN A 267 -8.18 -5.40 -24.33
N GLU A 268 -9.40 -5.03 -23.93
CA GLU A 268 -10.37 -4.36 -24.79
C GLU A 268 -9.85 -3.02 -25.35
N GLU A 269 -9.22 -2.19 -24.52
CA GLU A 269 -8.59 -0.93 -24.95
C GLU A 269 -7.47 -1.15 -25.99
N ARG A 270 -6.71 -2.24 -25.85
CA ARG A 270 -5.66 -2.61 -26.81
C ARG A 270 -6.26 -3.12 -28.13
N GLN A 271 -7.30 -3.95 -28.08
CA GLN A 271 -7.95 -4.50 -29.27
C GLN A 271 -8.66 -3.42 -30.09
N ALA A 272 -9.44 -2.55 -29.45
CA ALA A 272 -10.12 -1.44 -30.13
C ALA A 272 -9.14 -0.54 -30.91
N ARG A 273 -7.89 -0.41 -30.42
CA ARG A 273 -6.83 0.36 -31.09
C ARG A 273 -6.14 -0.36 -32.23
N ARG A 274 -6.09 -1.69 -32.21
CA ARG A 274 -5.58 -2.47 -33.35
C ARG A 274 -6.55 -2.32 -34.52
N VAL A 275 -7.84 -2.54 -34.28
CA VAL A 275 -8.90 -2.38 -35.29
C VAL A 275 -8.91 -0.96 -35.86
N GLY A 276 -8.88 0.07 -35.01
CA GLY A 276 -8.86 1.47 -35.47
C GLY A 276 -7.56 1.96 -36.13
N ARG A 277 -6.51 1.13 -36.22
CA ARG A 277 -5.30 1.41 -37.02
C ARG A 277 -5.32 0.72 -38.38
N GLU A 278 -6.18 -0.29 -38.56
CA GLU A 278 -6.31 -1.08 -39.80
C GLU A 278 -7.38 -0.51 -40.73
N THR A 279 -8.29 0.32 -40.21
CA THR A 279 -9.24 1.19 -40.96
C THR A 279 -8.70 2.59 -41.15
#